data_AF-A0A848TCX4-F1
#
_entry.id   AF-A0A848TCX4-F1
#
_cell.length_a   1.000
_cell.length_b   1.000
_cell.length_c   1.000
_cell.angle_alpha   90.00
_cell.angle_beta   90.00
_cell.angle_gamma   90.00
#
_symmetry.space_group_name_H-M   'P 1'
#
loop_
_entity.id
_entity.type
_entity.pdbx_description
1 polymer ?
#
loop_
_entity_poly.entity_id
_entity_poly.type
_entity_poly.pdbx_seq_one_letter_code
_entity_poly.pdbx_strand_id
1 'polypeptide(L)'
;MHIEFRHLRTIRAIHRAGGLARAADILNITQSALSHQVKGLEDQAGVELFVRRSKPLKLSPAGHRLLKLAEKVLPEIEALEEDFSALRSGKSGRLHIAIECHACFEWLFPVLEEFRKAWPDVDVDIRPGLAFGAMPALDREEVDLVVSSDPEDLTGVDFTALFDYEPVFVASSQHPLAARDFVVAEDFRDELLITYPVDRARLDVFTEL
;
A
#
# COMPACT_ATOMS: atom_id res chain seq x y z
N MET A 1 -23.24 25.57 -7.02
CA MET A 1 -22.06 25.20 -6.22
C MET A 1 -20.97 24.73 -7.16
N HIS A 2 -19.77 25.31 -7.09
CA HIS A 2 -18.63 24.91 -7.93
C HIS A 2 -17.47 24.44 -7.04
N ILE A 3 -17.08 23.18 -7.19
CA ILE A 3 -15.94 22.60 -6.48
C ILE A 3 -14.70 22.66 -7.38
N GLU A 4 -13.59 23.15 -6.85
CA GLU A 4 -12.31 23.27 -7.53
C GLU A 4 -11.23 22.53 -6.74
N PHE A 5 -10.11 22.17 -7.37
CA PHE A 5 -9.01 21.47 -6.68
C PHE A 5 -8.47 22.23 -5.47
N ARG A 6 -8.47 23.57 -5.50
CA ARG A 6 -8.09 24.38 -4.33
C ARG A 6 -9.00 24.12 -3.12
N HIS A 7 -10.29 23.85 -3.32
CA HIS A 7 -11.23 23.52 -2.24
C HIS A 7 -10.88 22.19 -1.58
N LEU A 8 -10.52 21.19 -2.40
CA LEU A 8 -10.06 19.88 -1.93
C LEU A 8 -8.74 19.99 -1.17
N ARG A 9 -7.76 20.74 -1.71
CA ARG A 9 -6.48 21.01 -1.05
C ARG A 9 -6.67 21.73 0.29
N THR A 10 -7.58 22.72 0.35
CA THR A 10 -7.93 23.46 1.56
C THR A 10 -8.48 22.57 2.66
N ILE A 11 -9.47 21.71 2.38
CA ILE A 11 -10.06 20.86 3.42
C ILE A 11 -9.04 19.84 3.95
N ARG A 12 -8.23 19.26 3.06
CA ARG A 12 -7.18 18.29 3.39
C ARG A 12 -6.08 18.93 4.25
N ALA A 13 -5.63 20.14 3.87
CA ALA A 13 -4.61 20.89 4.60
C ALA A 13 -5.09 21.29 6.00
N ILE A 14 -6.32 21.81 6.13
CA ILE A 14 -6.87 22.21 7.44
C ILE A 14 -7.02 20.99 8.36
N HIS A 15 -7.48 19.86 7.82
CA HIS A 15 -7.61 18.62 8.59
C HIS A 15 -6.24 18.13 9.11
N ARG A 16 -5.25 17.98 8.22
CA ARG A 16 -3.89 17.52 8.59
C ARG A 16 -3.19 18.47 9.54
N ALA A 17 -3.37 19.77 9.35
CA ALA A 17 -2.71 20.80 10.15
C ALA A 17 -3.51 21.19 11.41
N GLY A 18 -4.67 20.61 11.67
CA GLY A 18 -5.51 20.88 12.84
C GLY A 18 -5.88 22.35 13.06
N GLY A 19 -5.79 23.19 12.02
CA GLY A 19 -6.01 24.64 12.14
C GLY A 19 -5.66 25.45 10.90
N LEU A 20 -6.32 26.60 10.77
CA LEU A 20 -6.20 27.51 9.62
C LEU A 20 -4.79 28.11 9.47
N ALA A 21 -4.10 28.46 10.56
CA ALA A 21 -2.79 29.09 10.49
C ALA A 21 -1.76 28.16 9.83
N ARG A 22 -1.55 26.98 10.41
CA ARG A 22 -0.63 25.97 9.86
C ARG A 22 -1.02 25.50 8.45
N ALA A 23 -2.33 25.41 8.16
CA ALA A 23 -2.78 25.06 6.82
C ALA A 23 -2.49 26.15 5.79
N ALA A 24 -2.55 27.43 6.18
CA ALA A 24 -2.22 28.54 5.30
C ALA A 24 -0.72 28.54 4.96
N ASP A 25 0.14 28.23 5.94
CA ASP A 25 1.57 28.06 5.74
C ASP A 25 1.86 26.93 4.73
N ILE A 26 1.23 25.76 4.88
CA ILE A 26 1.38 24.62 3.95
C ILE A 26 0.94 24.98 2.53
N LEU A 27 -0.10 25.81 2.40
CA LEU A 27 -0.66 26.19 1.11
C LEU A 27 -0.01 27.45 0.52
N ASN A 28 0.99 28.03 1.19
CA ASN A 28 1.66 29.27 0.79
C ASN A 28 0.68 30.44 0.53
N ILE A 29 -0.34 30.58 1.37
CA ILE A 29 -1.29 31.70 1.32
C ILE A 29 -1.48 32.31 2.71
N THR A 30 -2.12 33.48 2.79
CA THR A 30 -2.43 34.10 4.08
C THR A 30 -3.58 33.36 4.77
N GLN A 31 -3.57 33.35 6.11
CA GLN A 31 -4.68 32.81 6.89
C GLN A 31 -6.02 33.48 6.55
N SER A 32 -6.02 34.78 6.24
CA SER A 32 -7.22 35.51 5.82
C SER A 32 -7.75 35.04 4.47
N ALA A 33 -6.87 34.77 3.49
CA ALA A 33 -7.26 34.21 2.20
C ALA A 33 -7.86 32.80 2.35
N LEU A 34 -7.22 31.94 3.16
CA LEU A 34 -7.74 30.59 3.42
C LEU A 34 -9.12 30.63 4.12
N SER A 35 -9.28 31.51 5.10
CA SER A 35 -10.56 31.72 5.79
C SER A 35 -11.65 32.20 4.84
N HIS A 36 -11.34 33.15 3.95
CA HIS A 36 -12.28 33.64 2.95
C HIS A 36 -12.66 32.56 1.94
N GLN A 37 -11.70 31.72 1.53
CA GLN A 37 -11.96 30.60 0.63
C GLN A 37 -12.89 29.56 1.28
N VAL A 38 -12.67 29.21 2.55
CA VAL A 38 -13.57 28.32 3.30
C VAL A 38 -14.97 28.90 3.38
N LYS A 39 -15.08 30.18 3.78
CA LYS A 39 -16.37 30.85 3.90
C LYS A 39 -17.11 30.90 2.57
N GLY A 40 -16.43 31.27 1.48
CA GLY A 40 -17.04 31.28 0.15
C GLY A 40 -17.52 29.90 -0.30
N LEU A 41 -16.83 28.83 0.09
CA LEU A 41 -17.26 27.46 -0.19
C LEU A 41 -18.49 27.05 0.65
N GLU A 42 -18.51 27.39 1.94
CA GLU A 42 -19.67 27.18 2.81
C GLU A 42 -20.91 27.94 2.30
N ASP A 43 -20.72 29.20 1.88
CA ASP A 43 -21.78 30.05 1.30
C ASP A 43 -22.36 29.42 0.01
N GLN A 44 -21.50 28.87 -0.86
CA GLN A 44 -21.94 28.18 -2.08
C GLN A 44 -22.62 26.83 -1.81
N ALA A 45 -22.18 26.11 -0.78
CA ALA A 45 -22.70 24.80 -0.41
C ALA A 45 -23.98 24.88 0.44
N GLY A 46 -24.24 26.04 1.07
CA GLY A 46 -25.35 26.24 1.99
C GLY A 46 -25.22 25.45 3.30
N VAL A 47 -24.02 24.91 3.58
CA VAL A 47 -23.72 24.09 4.76
C VAL A 47 -22.35 24.44 5.31
N GLU A 48 -22.20 24.36 6.63
CA GLU A 48 -20.92 24.56 7.29
C GLU A 48 -20.03 23.34 7.10
N LEU A 49 -18.77 23.55 6.75
CA LEU A 49 -17.74 22.51 6.66
C LEU A 49 -16.99 22.35 7.98
N PHE A 50 -17.06 23.36 8.85
CA PHE A 50 -16.43 23.34 10.18
C PHE A 50 -17.44 23.58 11.30
N VAL A 51 -17.17 23.02 12.47
CA VAL A 51 -17.98 23.25 13.68
C VAL A 51 -17.66 24.63 14.25
N ARG A 52 -18.66 25.52 14.34
CA ARG A 52 -18.49 26.84 14.96
C ARG A 52 -17.93 26.74 16.38
N ARG A 53 -16.98 27.64 16.70
CA ARG A 53 -16.40 27.82 18.04
C ARG A 53 -15.72 26.58 18.63
N SER A 54 -15.38 25.57 17.83
CA SER A 54 -14.61 24.44 18.33
C SER A 54 -13.14 24.82 18.52
N LYS A 55 -12.57 24.49 19.67
CA LYS A 55 -11.11 24.52 19.92
C LYS A 55 -10.69 23.12 20.40
N PRO A 56 -9.95 22.34 19.59
CA PRO A 56 -9.43 22.65 18.26
C PRO A 56 -10.51 22.73 17.16
N LEU A 57 -10.14 23.27 16.00
CA LEU A 57 -11.02 23.35 14.82
C LEU A 57 -11.41 21.94 14.36
N LYS A 58 -12.71 21.67 14.23
CA LYS A 58 -13.25 20.34 13.85
C LYS A 58 -14.08 20.44 12.58
N LEU A 59 -14.03 19.38 11.77
CA LEU A 59 -14.89 19.22 10.61
C LEU A 59 -16.33 18.93 11.03
N SER A 60 -17.29 19.47 10.29
CA SER A 60 -18.69 19.09 10.36
C SER A 60 -18.93 17.77 9.61
N PRO A 61 -20.13 17.17 9.64
CA PRO A 61 -20.47 16.03 8.77
C PRO A 61 -20.28 16.34 7.28
N ALA A 62 -20.58 17.56 6.84
CA ALA A 62 -20.33 17.99 5.46
C ALA A 62 -18.83 18.12 5.16
N GLY A 63 -18.06 18.64 6.13
CA GLY A 63 -16.60 18.71 6.04
C GLY A 63 -15.94 17.34 5.86
N HIS A 64 -16.40 16.32 6.58
CA HIS A 64 -15.90 14.95 6.42
C HIS A 64 -16.23 14.36 5.05
N ARG A 65 -17.41 14.67 4.48
CA ARG A 65 -17.75 14.24 3.11
C ARG A 65 -16.83 14.87 2.07
N LEU A 66 -16.52 16.16 2.22
CA LEU A 66 -15.59 16.86 1.33
C LEU A 66 -14.15 16.35 1.50
N LEU A 67 -13.73 16.05 2.73
CA LEU A 67 -12.43 15.43 3.01
C LEU A 67 -12.30 14.07 2.32
N LYS A 68 -13.31 13.20 2.44
CA LYS A 68 -13.32 11.88 1.77
C LYS A 68 -13.20 12.02 0.25
N LEU A 69 -13.83 13.03 -0.35
CA LEU A 69 -13.66 13.32 -1.77
C LEU A 69 -12.23 13.79 -2.09
N ALA A 70 -11.66 14.68 -1.26
CA ALA A 70 -10.29 15.16 -1.43
C ALA A 70 -9.25 14.03 -1.32
N GLU A 71 -9.45 13.09 -0.40
CA GLU A 71 -8.59 11.92 -0.22
C GLU A 71 -8.71 10.91 -1.35
N LYS A 72 -9.82 10.89 -2.09
CA LYS A 72 -9.96 10.07 -3.30
C LYS A 72 -9.35 10.76 -4.52
N VAL A 73 -9.72 12.02 -4.77
CA VAL A 73 -9.42 12.70 -6.04
C VAL A 73 -8.00 13.23 -6.11
N LEU A 74 -7.46 13.79 -5.03
CA LEU A 74 -6.14 14.41 -5.08
C LEU A 74 -5.01 13.39 -5.38
N PRO A 75 -5.02 12.16 -4.82
CA PRO A 75 -4.05 11.14 -5.21
C PRO A 75 -4.11 10.74 -6.68
N GLU A 76 -5.31 10.63 -7.28
CA GLU A 76 -5.44 10.31 -8.71
C GLU A 76 -4.81 11.40 -9.61
N ILE A 77 -4.92 12.67 -9.20
CA ILE A 77 -4.27 13.78 -9.91
C ILE A 77 -2.75 13.79 -9.69
N GLU A 78 -2.31 13.55 -8.46
CA GLU A 78 -0.88 13.45 -8.11
C GLU A 78 -0.20 12.33 -8.92
N ALA A 79 -0.85 11.16 -9.06
CA ALA A 79 -0.39 10.05 -9.88
C ALA A 79 -0.26 10.43 -11.38
N LEU A 80 -1.26 11.09 -11.94
CA LEU A 80 -1.19 11.55 -13.34
C LEU A 80 -0.07 12.58 -13.56
N GLU A 81 0.14 13.49 -12.61
CA GLU A 81 1.24 14.47 -12.66
C GLU A 81 2.60 13.76 -12.60
N GLU A 82 2.74 12.71 -11.79
CA GLU A 82 3.90 11.84 -11.71
C GLU A 82 4.13 11.08 -13.02
N ASP A 83 3.10 10.47 -13.61
CA ASP A 83 3.16 9.77 -14.91
C ASP A 83 3.66 10.70 -16.02
N PHE A 84 3.14 11.92 -16.08
CA PHE A 84 3.57 12.91 -17.07
C PHE A 84 5.00 13.37 -16.82
N SER A 85 5.45 13.41 -15.58
CA SER A 85 6.84 13.69 -15.25
C SER A 85 7.76 12.56 -15.71
N ALA A 86 7.36 11.32 -15.44
CA ALA A 86 8.07 10.09 -15.84
C ALA A 86 8.20 9.97 -17.36
N LEU A 87 7.11 10.18 -18.10
CA LEU A 87 7.11 10.16 -19.57
C LEU A 87 8.07 11.19 -20.19
N ARG A 88 8.28 12.34 -19.53
CA ARG A 88 9.19 13.39 -20.03
C ARG A 88 10.66 13.11 -19.76
N SER A 89 10.99 12.37 -18.70
CA SER A 89 12.39 12.17 -18.26
C SER A 89 13.04 10.93 -18.89
N GLY A 90 12.23 9.93 -19.30
CA GLY A 90 12.70 8.67 -19.88
C GLY A 90 13.61 7.83 -18.97
N LYS A 91 13.71 8.21 -17.68
CA LYS A 91 14.61 7.60 -16.69
C LYS A 91 14.02 7.49 -15.29
N SER A 92 12.83 8.06 -15.05
CA SER A 92 12.14 8.00 -13.75
C SER A 92 10.80 7.28 -13.87
N GLY A 93 10.39 6.60 -12.80
CA GLY A 93 9.13 5.88 -12.71
C GLY A 93 8.99 5.24 -11.34
N ARG A 94 7.82 4.68 -11.05
CA ARG A 94 7.61 3.92 -9.82
C ARG A 94 7.47 2.45 -10.17
N LEU A 95 8.13 1.58 -9.41
CA LEU A 95 8.00 0.14 -9.51
C LEU A 95 7.30 -0.36 -8.25
N HIS A 96 6.04 -0.74 -8.40
CA HIS A 96 5.20 -1.29 -7.36
C HIS A 96 5.34 -2.82 -7.32
N ILE A 97 5.88 -3.34 -6.22
CA ILE A 97 6.09 -4.77 -6.02
C ILE A 97 5.22 -5.24 -4.87
N ALA A 98 4.39 -6.25 -5.11
CA ALA A 98 3.74 -7.01 -4.05
C ALA A 98 4.49 -8.32 -3.81
N ILE A 99 4.51 -8.76 -2.54
CA ILE A 99 5.19 -9.98 -2.12
C ILE A 99 4.21 -10.85 -1.34
N GLU A 100 4.06 -12.10 -1.74
CA GLU A 100 3.23 -13.10 -1.05
C GLU A 100 4.05 -14.14 -0.26
N CYS A 101 5.37 -14.16 -0.47
CA CYS A 101 6.31 -15.08 0.16
C CYS A 101 7.22 -14.36 1.19
N HIS A 102 7.16 -14.76 2.46
CA HIS A 102 8.05 -14.21 3.49
C HIS A 102 9.53 -14.49 3.23
N ALA A 103 9.85 -15.64 2.65
CA ALA A 103 11.22 -16.01 2.27
C ALA A 103 11.82 -15.05 1.23
N CYS A 104 10.99 -14.25 0.55
CA CYS A 104 11.45 -13.42 -0.55
C CYS A 104 12.21 -12.17 -0.12
N PHE A 105 12.07 -11.74 1.14
CA PHE A 105 12.77 -10.56 1.63
C PHE A 105 14.30 -10.72 1.66
N GLU A 106 14.82 -11.91 1.95
CA GLU A 106 16.26 -12.11 2.12
C GLU A 106 17.05 -11.91 0.83
N TRP A 107 16.51 -12.36 -0.30
CA TRP A 107 17.18 -12.22 -1.60
C TRP A 107 16.74 -10.97 -2.37
N LEU A 108 15.49 -10.53 -2.23
CA LEU A 108 14.95 -9.43 -3.02
C LEU A 108 15.57 -8.10 -2.62
N PHE A 109 15.79 -7.84 -1.33
CA PHE A 109 16.35 -6.57 -0.89
C PHE A 109 17.78 -6.33 -1.41
N PRO A 110 18.72 -7.29 -1.36
CA PRO A 110 20.02 -7.16 -2.03
C PRO A 110 19.90 -6.84 -3.53
N VAL A 111 19.02 -7.53 -4.24
CA VAL A 111 18.78 -7.29 -5.68
C VAL A 111 18.25 -5.87 -5.92
N LEU A 112 17.30 -5.42 -5.11
CA LEU A 112 16.75 -4.07 -5.20
C LEU A 112 17.77 -2.98 -4.85
N GLU A 113 18.74 -3.28 -3.99
CA GLU A 113 19.84 -2.36 -3.70
C GLU A 113 20.73 -2.15 -4.93
N GLU A 114 21.05 -3.22 -5.66
CA GLU A 114 21.79 -3.14 -6.93
C GLU A 114 20.97 -2.44 -8.01
N PHE A 115 19.67 -2.76 -8.10
CA PHE A 115 18.75 -2.11 -9.01
C PHE A 115 18.72 -0.59 -8.79
N ARG A 116 18.58 -0.12 -7.55
CA ARG A 116 18.59 1.31 -7.21
C ARG A 116 19.89 2.02 -7.55
N LYS A 117 21.03 1.33 -7.56
CA LYS A 117 22.31 1.90 -8.00
C LYS A 117 22.34 2.11 -9.51
N ALA A 118 21.78 1.16 -10.27
CA ALA A 118 21.70 1.23 -11.73
C ALA A 118 20.60 2.19 -12.23
N TRP A 119 19.51 2.31 -11.46
CA TRP A 119 18.31 3.10 -11.78
C TRP A 119 17.93 4.02 -10.62
N PRO A 120 18.75 5.05 -10.32
CA PRO A 120 18.59 5.89 -9.13
C PRO A 120 17.32 6.77 -9.14
N ASP A 121 16.75 6.98 -10.32
CA ASP A 121 15.56 7.81 -10.52
C ASP A 121 14.25 6.97 -10.50
N VAL A 122 14.33 5.65 -10.27
CA VAL A 122 13.17 4.77 -10.09
C VAL A 122 12.86 4.63 -8.61
N ASP A 123 11.64 4.98 -8.22
CA ASP A 123 11.14 4.76 -6.87
C ASP A 123 10.58 3.34 -6.75
N VAL A 124 11.08 2.55 -5.81
CA VAL A 124 10.63 1.17 -5.61
C VAL A 124 9.74 1.12 -4.38
N ASP A 125 8.47 0.82 -4.59
CA ASP A 125 7.45 0.70 -3.53
C ASP A 125 7.10 -0.77 -3.33
N ILE A 126 7.53 -1.32 -2.20
CA ILE A 126 7.22 -2.69 -1.82
C ILE A 126 6.03 -2.66 -0.86
N ARG A 127 4.91 -3.20 -1.33
CA ARG A 127 3.70 -3.33 -0.51
C ARG A 127 3.69 -4.73 0.11
N PRO A 128 3.94 -4.87 1.43
CA PRO A 128 3.87 -6.17 2.08
C PRO A 128 2.43 -6.68 2.01
N GLY A 129 2.21 -7.72 1.19
CA GLY A 129 0.92 -8.29 0.87
C GLY A 129 0.60 -9.49 1.76
N LEU A 130 0.45 -9.28 3.07
CA LEU A 130 0.06 -10.37 3.98
C LEU A 130 -1.44 -10.44 4.28
N ALA A 131 -2.28 -9.65 3.60
CA ALA A 131 -3.71 -9.65 3.96
C ALA A 131 -4.75 -9.40 2.86
N PHE A 132 -4.43 -8.93 1.65
CA PHE A 132 -5.48 -8.44 0.73
C PHE A 132 -5.36 -8.77 -0.77
N GLY A 133 -4.63 -9.83 -1.13
CA GLY A 133 -4.62 -10.41 -2.49
C GLY A 133 -3.72 -9.66 -3.47
N ALA A 134 -2.47 -10.12 -3.63
CA ALA A 134 -1.53 -9.51 -4.57
C ALA A 134 -1.97 -9.75 -6.02
N MET A 135 -2.50 -10.94 -6.34
CA MET A 135 -2.99 -11.25 -7.68
C MET A 135 -4.17 -10.36 -8.12
N PRO A 136 -5.22 -10.15 -7.29
CA PRO A 136 -6.22 -9.12 -7.59
C PRO A 136 -5.66 -7.69 -7.74
N ALA A 137 -4.59 -7.33 -7.01
CA ALA A 137 -3.96 -6.02 -7.17
C ALA A 137 -3.21 -5.91 -8.51
N LEU A 138 -2.59 -7.02 -8.96
CA LEU A 138 -1.94 -7.11 -10.28
C LEU A 138 -2.96 -6.99 -11.41
N ASP A 139 -4.08 -7.72 -11.32
CA ASP A 139 -5.19 -7.66 -12.30
C ASP A 139 -5.81 -6.25 -12.42
N ARG A 140 -5.82 -5.48 -11.32
CA ARG A 140 -6.27 -4.08 -11.29
C ARG A 140 -5.18 -3.07 -11.63
N GLU A 141 -3.98 -3.52 -12.01
CA GLU A 141 -2.82 -2.67 -12.31
C GLU A 141 -2.42 -1.76 -11.12
N GLU A 142 -2.72 -2.17 -9.88
CA GLU A 142 -2.34 -1.45 -8.65
C GLU A 142 -0.89 -1.74 -8.22
N VAL A 143 -0.29 -2.78 -8.81
CA VAL A 143 1.11 -3.19 -8.70
C VAL A 143 1.62 -3.67 -10.06
N ASP A 144 2.93 -3.57 -10.29
CA ASP A 144 3.56 -3.92 -11.56
C ASP A 144 4.09 -5.36 -11.58
N LEU A 145 4.44 -5.89 -10.40
CA LEU A 145 5.01 -7.22 -10.23
C LEU A 145 4.53 -7.85 -8.92
N VAL A 146 4.25 -9.16 -8.96
CA VAL A 146 4.05 -9.98 -7.77
C VAL A 146 5.17 -11.00 -7.66
N VAL A 147 5.79 -11.07 -6.47
CA VAL A 147 6.71 -12.15 -6.11
C VAL A 147 5.94 -13.18 -5.28
N SER A 148 5.72 -14.36 -5.84
CA SER A 148 4.95 -15.47 -5.22
C SER A 148 5.69 -16.80 -5.35
N SER A 149 5.35 -17.74 -4.46
CA SER A 149 5.85 -19.13 -4.48
C SER A 149 5.02 -20.03 -5.39
N ASP A 150 3.73 -19.71 -5.57
CA ASP A 150 2.74 -20.63 -6.14
C ASP A 150 2.20 -20.04 -7.44
N PRO A 151 2.65 -20.52 -8.62
CA PRO A 151 2.12 -20.03 -9.88
C PRO A 151 0.68 -20.51 -10.09
N GLU A 152 -0.17 -19.60 -10.57
CA GLU A 152 -1.57 -19.88 -10.92
C GLU A 152 -1.78 -19.69 -12.43
N ASP A 153 -2.70 -20.45 -13.04
CA ASP A 153 -3.09 -20.23 -14.43
C ASP A 153 -4.14 -19.10 -14.51
N LEU A 154 -3.63 -17.88 -14.66
CA LEU A 154 -4.44 -16.66 -14.67
C LEU A 154 -4.36 -15.98 -16.05
N THR A 155 -5.53 -15.68 -16.62
CA THR A 155 -5.59 -15.00 -17.92
C THR A 155 -4.96 -13.61 -17.83
N GLY A 156 -3.99 -13.33 -18.71
CA GLY A 156 -3.32 -12.03 -18.75
C GLY A 156 -2.17 -11.86 -17.76
N VAL A 157 -1.80 -12.91 -17.03
CA VAL A 157 -0.66 -12.92 -16.11
C VAL A 157 0.38 -13.93 -16.59
N ASP A 158 1.61 -13.48 -16.75
CA ASP A 158 2.75 -14.35 -17.05
C ASP A 158 3.57 -14.61 -15.79
N PHE A 159 3.81 -15.89 -15.49
CA PHE A 159 4.70 -16.30 -14.41
C PHE A 159 6.09 -16.63 -14.96
N THR A 160 7.12 -15.99 -14.38
CA THR A 160 8.52 -16.26 -14.69
C THR A 160 9.20 -16.89 -13.50
N ALA A 161 9.64 -18.14 -13.65
CA ALA A 161 10.43 -18.82 -12.62
C ALA A 161 11.77 -18.11 -12.42
N LEU A 162 12.07 -17.73 -11.18
CA LEU A 162 13.34 -17.08 -10.83
C LEU A 162 14.39 -18.11 -10.42
N PHE A 163 14.03 -19.02 -9.50
CA PHE A 163 14.87 -20.09 -8.98
C PHE A 163 14.03 -21.02 -8.10
N ASP A 164 14.59 -22.18 -7.76
CA ASP A 164 13.98 -23.14 -6.84
C ASP A 164 14.23 -22.72 -5.39
N TYR A 165 13.25 -22.95 -4.51
CA TYR A 165 13.39 -22.80 -3.06
C TYR A 165 12.98 -24.11 -2.38
N GLU A 166 13.71 -24.48 -1.33
CA GLU A 166 13.47 -25.72 -0.58
C GLU A 166 13.03 -25.39 0.85
N PRO A 167 11.74 -25.56 1.21
CA PRO A 167 11.31 -25.49 2.59
C PRO A 167 11.87 -26.68 3.37
N VAL A 168 12.48 -26.39 4.52
CA VAL A 168 13.00 -27.42 5.43
C VAL A 168 12.21 -27.46 6.72
N PHE A 169 12.02 -28.67 7.26
CA PHE A 169 11.47 -28.85 8.60
C PHE A 169 12.51 -28.45 9.65
N VAL A 170 12.09 -27.64 10.62
CA VAL A 170 12.93 -27.22 11.75
C VAL A 170 12.29 -27.70 13.04
N ALA A 171 13.06 -28.42 13.85
CA ALA A 171 12.63 -28.91 15.15
C ALA A 171 13.68 -28.68 16.23
N SER A 172 13.29 -28.89 17.48
CA SER A 172 14.25 -29.03 18.58
C SER A 172 15.22 -30.18 18.29
N SER A 173 16.48 -30.04 18.69
CA SER A 173 17.46 -31.13 18.61
C SER A 173 17.10 -32.35 19.48
N GLN A 174 16.13 -32.19 20.39
CA GLN A 174 15.58 -33.26 21.22
C GLN A 174 14.28 -33.85 20.67
N HIS A 175 13.78 -33.34 19.54
CA HIS A 175 12.56 -33.84 18.91
C HIS A 175 12.77 -35.25 18.34
N PRO A 176 11.83 -36.20 18.48
CA PRO A 176 11.99 -37.56 17.95
C PRO A 176 12.33 -37.60 16.45
N LEU A 177 11.72 -36.72 15.66
CA LEU A 177 12.00 -36.60 14.22
C LEU A 177 13.41 -36.07 13.89
N ALA A 178 14.11 -35.43 14.83
CA ALA A 178 15.48 -34.95 14.61
C ALA A 178 16.51 -36.09 14.50
N ALA A 179 16.15 -37.30 14.93
CA ALA A 179 17.00 -38.50 14.81
C ALA A 179 16.84 -39.22 13.47
N ARG A 180 15.93 -38.76 12.60
CA ARG A 180 15.71 -39.36 11.28
C ARG A 180 16.54 -38.66 10.22
N ASP A 181 17.01 -39.43 9.24
CA ASP A 181 17.74 -38.89 8.08
C ASP A 181 16.82 -38.08 7.15
N PHE A 182 15.52 -38.41 7.12
CA PHE A 182 14.48 -37.68 6.40
C PHE A 182 13.12 -37.85 7.10
N VAL A 183 12.22 -36.89 6.88
CA VAL A 183 10.84 -36.89 7.38
C VAL A 183 9.87 -36.97 6.21
N VAL A 184 8.74 -37.65 6.43
CA VAL A 184 7.63 -37.74 5.45
C VAL A 184 6.39 -37.04 5.98
N ALA A 185 5.42 -36.76 5.11
CA ALA A 185 4.24 -35.98 5.48
C ALA A 185 3.43 -36.64 6.62
N GLU A 186 3.37 -37.97 6.66
CA GLU A 186 2.68 -38.74 7.70
C GLU A 186 3.30 -38.57 9.09
N ASP A 187 4.59 -38.22 9.17
CA ASP A 187 5.28 -38.02 10.45
C ASP A 187 4.74 -36.82 11.23
N PHE A 188 4.05 -35.89 10.57
CA PHE A 188 3.49 -34.68 11.19
C PHE A 188 2.08 -34.87 11.76
N ARG A 189 1.43 -36.02 11.54
CA ARG A 189 0.01 -36.24 11.89
C ARG A 189 -0.29 -36.00 13.37
N ASP A 190 0.63 -36.40 14.24
CA ASP A 190 0.47 -36.34 15.69
C ASP A 190 1.35 -35.26 16.34
N GLU A 191 1.96 -34.39 15.53
CA GLU A 191 2.89 -33.36 15.99
C GLU A 191 2.23 -31.97 16.10
N LEU A 192 2.73 -31.16 17.02
CA LEU A 192 2.35 -29.75 17.11
C LEU A 192 3.14 -28.93 16.07
N LEU A 193 2.44 -28.50 15.02
CA LEU A 193 3.02 -27.63 13.99
C LEU A 193 2.90 -26.15 14.37
N ILE A 194 4.02 -25.42 14.24
CA ILE A 194 4.04 -23.95 14.30
C ILE A 194 4.09 -23.44 12.87
N THR A 195 3.01 -22.83 12.40
CA THR A 195 2.86 -22.35 11.02
C THR A 195 2.71 -20.83 10.96
N TYR A 196 2.84 -20.25 9.77
CA TYR A 196 2.46 -18.86 9.55
C TYR A 196 0.95 -18.65 9.80
N PRO A 197 0.54 -17.44 10.23
CA PRO A 197 -0.86 -17.11 10.48
C PRO A 197 -1.61 -16.83 9.16
N VAL A 198 -1.64 -17.82 8.27
CA VAL A 198 -2.32 -17.77 6.97
C VAL A 198 -3.49 -18.74 6.94
N ASP A 199 -4.34 -18.64 5.92
CA ASP A 199 -5.42 -19.61 5.69
C ASP A 199 -4.83 -21.03 5.53
N ARG A 200 -5.52 -22.06 6.04
CA ARG A 200 -5.08 -23.45 5.93
C ARG A 200 -4.98 -23.91 4.47
N ALA A 201 -5.77 -23.33 3.57
CA ALA A 201 -5.66 -23.61 2.14
C ALA A 201 -4.34 -23.16 1.51
N ARG A 202 -3.52 -22.37 2.24
CA ARG A 202 -2.19 -21.90 1.80
C ARG A 202 -1.03 -22.64 2.48
N LEU A 203 -1.32 -23.77 3.13
CA LEU A 203 -0.34 -24.53 3.87
C LEU A 203 -0.37 -25.97 3.34
N ASP A 204 0.67 -26.37 2.63
CA ASP A 204 0.77 -27.68 1.95
C ASP A 204 0.47 -28.86 2.88
N VAL A 205 0.88 -28.74 4.16
CA VAL A 205 0.63 -29.74 5.20
C VAL A 205 -0.87 -29.98 5.48
N PHE A 206 -1.78 -29.12 4.99
CA PHE A 206 -3.23 -29.29 5.11
C PHE A 206 -3.94 -29.50 3.77
N THR A 207 -3.28 -29.31 2.63
CA THR A 207 -3.88 -29.39 1.29
C THR A 207 -3.37 -30.54 0.44
N GLU A 208 -2.13 -30.99 0.66
CA GLU A 208 -1.45 -32.01 -0.14
C GLU A 208 -1.34 -33.39 0.56
N LEU A 209 -2.06 -33.59 1.67
CA LEU A 209 -2.15 -34.84 2.45
C LEU A 209 -3.39 -35.70 2.11
#